data_AF-E3MW64-F1
#
_entry.id   AF-E3MW64-F1
#
_cell.length_a   1.000
_cell.length_b   1.000
_cell.length_c   1.000
_cell.angle_alpha   90.00
_cell.angle_beta   90.00
_cell.angle_gamma   90.00
#
_symmetry.space_group_name_H-M   'P 1'
#
loop_
_entity.id
_entity.type
_entity.pdbx_description
1 polymer ?
#
loop_
_entity_poly.entity_id
_entity_poly.type
_entity_poly.pdbx_seq_one_letter_code
_entity_poly.pdbx_strand_id
1 'polypeptide(L)'
;MPLVFNQEAINGILFTLHFQKDSPIVAHQKLMEMTGKNVMNLNQITEFFKKIDNGEFQLKKEVKEVTLAHVLNIPEFDGRYLNIDARLRLRKTCKTIREALSEKSLNIDNFFYRSNRTDIGISTNDNFYVIYKIIEGGLSVMNEDSEKFFNMNEEEQIEMIQLDLTSILGHEKLRIDSFIIEHSRRTEELPIGMKALQNTFDQVPNKLKVRNLEYVVEENREVFLDTLKTMDPKHLKSLKLWIKLGPDNWVPRWDELNNVEQWKHLKSLYVDYWGLDVLDVIRFFTHLENAHLKIESFYDCLEGIPLHDLLMRFKDKLLQNHNLKQFKVRAERQIRNSHFEIVNATFQQYNTNNTPYPCWISFPYPDSDKKLEMLVERKMIWFKGPCYVEGEWEEEIDHDDDEEEDEDEEDDD
;
A
#
# COMPACT_ATOMS: atom_id res chain seq x y z
N MET A 1 -54.99 -10.35 17.65
CA MET A 1 -55.06 -9.51 18.87
C MET A 1 -54.91 -8.06 18.45
N PRO A 2 -55.76 -7.12 18.89
CA PRO A 2 -55.53 -5.71 18.61
C PRO A 2 -54.22 -5.26 19.27
N LEU A 3 -53.35 -4.60 18.50
CA LEU A 3 -52.11 -4.02 18.99
C LEU A 3 -52.43 -2.99 20.08
N VAL A 4 -52.04 -3.28 21.32
CA VAL A 4 -52.21 -2.33 22.43
C VAL A 4 -51.01 -1.39 22.40
N PHE A 5 -51.15 -0.27 21.69
CA PHE A 5 -50.16 0.80 21.73
C PHE A 5 -50.12 1.43 23.13
N ASN A 6 -48.92 1.56 23.70
CA ASN A 6 -48.71 2.34 24.91
C ASN A 6 -48.77 3.85 24.60
N GLN A 7 -48.87 4.68 25.63
CA GLN A 7 -49.01 6.12 25.46
C GLN A 7 -47.81 6.77 24.75
N GLU A 8 -46.61 6.23 24.95
CA GLU A 8 -45.39 6.73 24.28
C GLU A 8 -45.44 6.49 22.77
N ALA A 9 -45.90 5.31 22.33
CA ALA A 9 -46.09 5.01 20.92
C ALA A 9 -47.14 5.92 20.28
N ILE A 10 -48.25 6.18 20.99
CA ILE A 10 -49.29 7.13 20.54
C ILE A 10 -48.69 8.54 20.38
N ASN A 11 -47.91 9.00 21.36
CA ASN A 11 -47.26 10.30 21.32
C ASN A 11 -46.24 10.41 20.16
N GLY A 12 -45.47 9.35 19.89
CA GLY A 12 -44.52 9.30 18.77
C GLY A 12 -45.20 9.30 17.40
N ILE A 13 -46.31 8.58 17.25
CA ILE A 13 -47.16 8.62 16.04
C ILE A 13 -47.68 10.04 15.82
N LEU A 14 -48.25 10.67 16.85
CA LEU A 14 -48.77 12.04 16.76
C LEU A 14 -47.68 13.07 16.43
N PHE A 15 -46.48 12.91 16.99
CA PHE A 15 -45.33 13.74 16.64
C PHE A 15 -44.95 13.63 15.16
N THR A 16 -44.99 12.41 14.61
CA THR A 16 -44.70 12.14 13.20
C THR A 16 -45.77 12.74 12.28
N LEU A 17 -47.05 12.57 12.62
CA LEU A 17 -48.18 13.11 11.84
C LEU A 17 -48.15 14.66 11.84
N HIS A 18 -47.80 15.27 12.98
CA HIS A 18 -47.58 16.70 13.06
C HIS A 18 -46.42 17.17 12.15
N PHE A 19 -45.29 16.45 12.18
CA PHE A 19 -44.14 16.74 11.31
C PHE A 19 -44.46 16.60 9.81
N GLN A 20 -45.36 15.68 9.46
CA GLN A 20 -45.90 15.52 8.11
C GLN A 20 -46.91 16.60 7.71
N LYS A 21 -47.19 17.57 8.59
CA LYS A 21 -48.16 18.67 8.43
C LYS A 21 -49.61 18.20 8.28
N ASP A 22 -49.95 17.03 8.83
CA ASP A 22 -51.34 16.61 8.93
C ASP A 22 -52.10 17.53 9.90
N SER A 23 -53.38 17.79 9.63
CA SER A 23 -54.24 18.50 10.58
C SER A 23 -54.65 17.59 11.74
N PRO A 24 -55.05 18.12 12.91
CA PRO A 24 -55.54 17.32 14.03
C PRO A 24 -56.69 16.36 13.65
N ILE A 25 -57.53 16.75 12.69
CA ILE A 25 -58.65 15.94 12.20
C ILE A 25 -58.12 14.73 11.42
N VAL A 26 -57.16 14.95 10.51
CA VAL A 26 -56.53 13.89 9.72
C VAL A 26 -55.73 12.96 10.63
N ALA A 27 -55.01 13.52 11.61
CA ALA A 27 -54.25 12.73 12.58
C ALA A 27 -55.15 11.87 13.47
N HIS A 28 -56.31 12.39 13.90
CA HIS A 28 -57.31 11.62 14.66
C HIS A 28 -57.83 10.43 13.85
N GLN A 29 -58.15 10.63 12.57
CA GLN A 29 -58.62 9.57 11.70
C GLN A 29 -57.55 8.50 11.49
N LYS A 30 -56.32 8.89 11.15
CA LYS A 30 -55.18 7.97 10.98
C LYS A 30 -54.88 7.19 12.27
N LEU A 31 -54.93 7.85 13.43
CA LEU A 31 -54.70 7.20 14.72
C LEU A 31 -55.80 6.18 15.04
N MET A 32 -57.06 6.48 14.74
CA MET A 32 -58.17 5.53 14.86
C MET A 32 -58.01 4.33 13.92
N GLU A 33 -57.62 4.56 12.68
CA GLU A 33 -57.35 3.51 11.68
C GLU A 33 -56.20 2.59 12.14
N MET A 34 -55.12 3.15 12.69
CA MET A 34 -53.94 2.39 13.16
C MET A 34 -54.22 1.59 14.44
N THR A 35 -54.98 2.15 15.38
CA THR A 35 -55.21 1.55 16.70
C THR A 35 -56.48 0.70 16.76
N GLY A 36 -57.36 0.82 15.77
CA GLY A 36 -58.65 0.13 15.70
C GLY A 36 -59.68 0.58 16.74
N LYS A 37 -59.37 1.61 17.54
CA LYS A 37 -60.24 2.16 18.59
C LYS A 37 -59.94 3.64 18.82
N ASN A 38 -60.88 4.36 19.42
CA ASN A 38 -60.62 5.74 19.83
C ASN A 38 -59.72 5.77 21.07
N VAL A 39 -58.42 6.01 20.87
CA VAL A 39 -57.43 6.12 21.95
C VAL A 39 -57.25 7.54 22.47
N MET A 40 -57.60 8.55 21.67
CA MET A 40 -57.41 9.97 22.00
C MET A 40 -58.41 10.80 21.20
N ASN A 41 -59.14 11.69 21.86
CA ASN A 41 -60.12 12.54 21.18
C ASN A 41 -59.46 13.73 20.45
N LEU A 42 -60.22 14.36 19.55
CA LEU A 42 -59.74 15.47 18.73
C LEU A 42 -59.20 16.65 19.56
N ASN A 43 -59.77 16.95 20.72
CA ASN A 43 -59.30 18.05 21.57
C ASN A 43 -57.93 17.72 22.17
N GLN A 44 -57.74 16.48 22.63
CA GLN A 44 -56.46 16.00 23.16
C GLN A 44 -55.36 16.00 22.09
N ILE A 45 -55.67 15.61 20.84
CA ILE A 45 -54.72 15.68 19.72
C ILE A 45 -54.38 17.14 19.40
N THR A 46 -55.38 18.03 19.40
CA THR A 46 -55.20 19.46 19.16
C THR A 46 -54.29 20.08 20.23
N GLU A 47 -54.50 19.76 21.50
CA GLU A 47 -53.63 20.18 22.60
C GLU A 47 -52.24 19.58 22.49
N PHE A 48 -52.12 18.32 22.06
CA PHE A 48 -50.83 17.68 21.85
C PHE A 48 -50.02 18.38 20.73
N PHE A 49 -50.66 18.77 19.63
CA PHE A 49 -50.01 19.53 18.56
C PHE A 49 -49.53 20.90 19.06
N LYS A 50 -50.36 21.61 19.84
CA LYS A 50 -49.93 22.85 20.50
C LYS A 50 -48.72 22.65 21.41
N LYS A 51 -48.62 21.50 22.11
CA LYS A 51 -47.43 21.18 22.91
C LYS A 51 -46.19 20.97 22.05
N ILE A 52 -46.33 20.42 20.85
CA ILE A 52 -45.21 20.31 19.89
C ILE A 52 -44.81 21.70 19.40
N ASP A 53 -45.79 22.52 18.98
CA ASP A 53 -45.55 23.89 18.48
C ASP A 53 -44.90 24.80 19.53
N ASN A 54 -45.32 24.68 20.79
CA ASN A 54 -44.75 25.41 21.92
C ASN A 54 -43.39 24.85 22.37
N GLY A 55 -42.92 23.75 21.78
CA GLY A 55 -41.68 23.08 22.18
C GLY A 55 -41.74 22.34 23.52
N GLU A 56 -42.92 22.21 24.12
CA GLU A 56 -43.17 21.47 25.38
C GLU A 56 -43.05 19.95 25.20
N PHE A 57 -43.24 19.45 23.99
CA PHE A 57 -43.01 18.07 23.62
C PHE A 57 -41.93 17.97 22.54
N GLN A 58 -40.82 17.33 22.89
CA GLN A 58 -39.77 16.94 21.96
C GLN A 58 -39.49 15.45 22.17
N LEU A 59 -39.37 14.68 21.08
CA LEU A 59 -38.76 13.36 21.17
C LEU A 59 -37.33 13.57 21.68
N LYS A 60 -37.05 13.09 22.90
CA LYS A 60 -35.75 13.26 23.56
C LYS A 60 -34.63 12.96 22.57
N LYS A 61 -33.91 14.00 22.16
CA LYS A 61 -32.66 13.89 21.42
C LYS A 61 -31.49 13.69 22.40
N GLU A 62 -31.70 12.94 23.47
CA GLU A 62 -30.61 12.43 24.30
C GLU A 62 -30.04 11.21 23.58
N VAL A 63 -29.37 11.44 22.46
CA VAL A 63 -28.35 10.51 22.01
C VAL A 63 -27.22 10.69 23.03
N LYS A 64 -27.28 9.98 24.16
CA LYS A 64 -26.07 9.70 24.93
C LYS A 64 -25.02 9.31 23.90
N GLU A 65 -23.83 9.91 23.92
CA GLU A 65 -22.70 9.44 23.12
C GLU A 65 -22.61 7.92 23.27
N VAL A 66 -23.09 7.20 22.26
CA VAL A 66 -23.16 5.76 22.32
C VAL A 66 -21.77 5.28 21.95
N THR A 67 -20.93 5.11 22.96
CA THR A 67 -19.59 4.55 22.77
C THR A 67 -19.71 3.09 22.34
N LEU A 68 -18.72 2.57 21.61
CA LEU A 68 -18.72 1.16 21.19
C LEU A 68 -18.80 0.21 22.40
N ALA A 69 -18.19 0.61 23.52
CA ALA A 69 -18.32 -0.05 24.82
C ALA A 69 -19.79 -0.15 25.28
N HIS A 70 -20.58 0.90 25.09
CA HIS A 70 -22.00 0.91 25.44
C HIS A 70 -22.83 0.03 24.49
N VAL A 71 -22.51 0.01 23.20
CA VAL A 71 -23.21 -0.87 22.23
C VAL A 71 -22.89 -2.35 22.47
N LEU A 72 -21.61 -2.66 22.69
CA LEU A 72 -21.15 -4.03 22.90
C LEU A 72 -21.35 -4.52 24.34
N ASN A 73 -21.74 -3.62 25.26
CA ASN A 73 -21.84 -3.87 26.69
C ASN A 73 -20.53 -4.41 27.31
N ILE A 74 -19.39 -3.91 26.81
CA ILE A 74 -18.05 -4.26 27.28
C ILE A 74 -17.44 -3.02 27.93
N PRO A 75 -17.33 -2.96 29.27
CA PRO A 75 -16.63 -1.87 29.95
C PRO A 75 -15.19 -1.77 29.43
N GLU A 76 -14.68 -0.54 29.26
CA GLU A 76 -13.29 -0.28 28.86
C GLU A 76 -12.88 -0.84 27.49
N PHE A 77 -13.85 -1.11 26.61
CA PHE A 77 -13.56 -1.60 25.26
C PHE A 77 -12.68 -0.62 24.47
N ASP A 78 -11.46 -1.06 24.13
CA ASP A 78 -10.55 -0.33 23.26
C ASP A 78 -10.56 -0.93 21.85
N GLY A 79 -11.30 -0.28 20.96
CA GLY A 79 -11.42 -0.68 19.55
C GLY A 79 -10.11 -0.68 18.76
N ARG A 80 -8.99 -0.20 19.33
CA ARG A 80 -7.66 -0.33 18.72
C ARG A 80 -7.21 -1.79 18.61
N TYR A 81 -7.64 -2.66 19.53
CA TYR A 81 -7.28 -4.08 19.54
C TYR A 81 -8.16 -4.97 18.67
N LEU A 82 -9.15 -4.41 17.98
CA LEU A 82 -9.92 -5.19 17.02
C LEU A 82 -9.08 -5.47 15.78
N ASN A 83 -8.95 -6.76 15.45
CA ASN A 83 -8.44 -7.20 14.16
C ASN A 83 -9.35 -6.76 13.01
N ILE A 84 -8.85 -6.90 11.79
CA ILE A 84 -9.55 -6.44 10.58
C ILE A 84 -10.89 -7.17 10.41
N ASP A 85 -10.91 -8.48 10.58
CA ASP A 85 -12.15 -9.27 10.44
C ASP A 85 -13.26 -8.77 11.39
N ALA A 86 -12.97 -8.62 12.69
CA ALA A 86 -13.94 -8.14 13.66
C ALA A 86 -14.40 -6.70 13.33
N ARG A 87 -13.49 -5.83 12.88
CA ARG A 87 -13.84 -4.47 12.44
C ARG A 87 -14.79 -4.49 11.25
N LEU A 88 -14.51 -5.31 10.23
CA LEU A 88 -15.35 -5.43 9.04
C LEU A 88 -16.74 -5.96 9.39
N ARG A 89 -16.82 -6.99 10.24
CA ARG A 89 -18.09 -7.54 10.75
C ARG A 89 -18.89 -6.48 11.52
N LEU A 90 -18.25 -5.75 12.42
CA LEU A 90 -18.90 -4.71 13.21
C LEU A 90 -19.37 -3.53 12.33
N ARG A 91 -18.58 -3.09 11.35
CA ARG A 91 -18.98 -2.00 10.41
C ARG A 91 -20.24 -2.31 9.60
N LYS A 92 -20.55 -3.59 9.39
CA LYS A 92 -21.76 -4.05 8.68
C LYS A 92 -23.04 -3.98 9.54
N THR A 93 -22.94 -3.74 10.84
CA THR A 93 -24.09 -3.75 11.76
C THR A 93 -24.94 -2.47 11.71
N CYS A 94 -24.40 -1.32 12.13
CA CYS A 94 -25.13 -0.05 12.15
C CYS A 94 -24.22 1.16 11.96
N LYS A 95 -24.82 2.31 11.63
CA LYS A 95 -24.13 3.58 11.40
C LYS A 95 -23.31 4.02 12.61
N THR A 96 -23.88 3.92 13.81
CA THR A 96 -23.20 4.31 15.06
C THR A 96 -21.93 3.50 15.33
N ILE A 97 -21.98 2.18 15.19
CA ILE A 97 -20.79 1.32 15.32
C ILE A 97 -19.74 1.69 14.27
N ARG A 98 -20.17 1.91 13.03
CA ARG A 98 -19.28 2.28 11.92
C ARG A 98 -18.56 3.60 12.17
N GLU A 99 -19.27 4.62 12.64
CA GLU A 99 -18.71 5.93 13.01
C GLU A 99 -17.73 5.78 14.17
N ALA A 100 -18.14 5.10 15.25
CA ALA A 100 -17.28 4.88 16.42
C ALA A 100 -15.98 4.12 16.09
N LEU A 101 -16.03 3.14 15.18
CA LEU A 101 -14.85 2.42 14.71
C LEU A 101 -13.94 3.29 13.85
N SER A 102 -14.50 4.17 13.03
CA SER A 102 -13.74 5.05 12.11
C SER A 102 -12.91 6.09 12.87
N GLU A 103 -13.29 6.42 14.10
CA GLU A 103 -12.52 7.29 14.98
C GLU A 103 -11.28 6.61 15.59
N LYS A 104 -11.22 5.26 15.59
CA LYS A 104 -10.13 4.50 16.22
C LYS A 104 -9.01 4.24 15.22
N SER A 105 -7.75 4.35 15.65
CA SER A 105 -6.61 4.00 14.80
C SER A 105 -6.65 2.52 14.41
N LEU A 106 -6.32 2.24 13.16
CA LEU A 106 -6.11 0.88 12.63
C LEU A 106 -4.65 0.81 12.18
N ASN A 107 -3.87 -0.06 12.80
CA ASN A 107 -2.50 -0.34 12.40
C ASN A 107 -2.46 -1.75 11.81
N ILE A 108 -1.81 -1.91 10.67
CA ILE A 108 -1.60 -3.20 10.02
C ILE A 108 -0.09 -3.36 9.83
N ASP A 109 0.47 -4.45 10.32
CA ASP A 109 1.90 -4.70 10.17
C ASP A 109 2.21 -5.05 8.71
N ASN A 110 1.64 -6.14 8.18
CA ASN A 110 1.72 -6.46 6.77
C ASN A 110 0.32 -6.54 6.14
N PHE A 111 0.15 -5.83 5.04
CA PHE A 111 -1.02 -5.94 4.17
C PHE A 111 -0.57 -6.53 2.82
N PHE A 112 -1.09 -7.70 2.47
CA PHE A 112 -0.76 -8.40 1.24
C PHE A 112 -1.92 -8.31 0.26
N TYR A 113 -1.60 -7.87 -0.94
CA TYR A 113 -2.49 -7.89 -2.09
C TYR A 113 -1.82 -8.68 -3.22
N ARG A 114 -2.34 -9.86 -3.52
CA ARG A 114 -1.87 -10.70 -4.63
C ARG A 114 -2.95 -10.76 -5.69
N SER A 115 -2.60 -10.49 -6.94
CA SER A 115 -3.52 -10.65 -8.07
C SER A 115 -2.85 -11.44 -9.18
N ASN A 116 -3.49 -12.51 -9.63
CA ASN A 116 -3.12 -13.25 -10.83
C ASN A 116 -4.33 -13.34 -11.79
N ARG A 117 -4.26 -14.20 -12.82
CA ARG A 117 -5.36 -14.37 -13.80
C ARG A 117 -6.68 -14.76 -13.14
N THR A 118 -6.62 -15.70 -12.22
CA THR A 118 -7.76 -16.48 -11.73
C THR A 118 -8.12 -16.12 -10.32
N ASP A 119 -7.19 -15.57 -9.56
CA ASP A 119 -7.31 -15.41 -8.13
C ASP A 119 -6.78 -14.05 -7.68
N ILE A 120 -7.48 -13.46 -6.72
CA ILE A 120 -7.09 -12.24 -6.02
C ILE A 120 -7.11 -12.56 -4.54
N GLY A 121 -5.96 -12.48 -3.89
CA GLY A 121 -5.79 -12.68 -2.47
C GLY A 121 -5.60 -11.37 -1.73
N ILE A 122 -6.35 -11.18 -0.65
CA ILE A 122 -6.14 -10.10 0.32
C ILE A 122 -5.88 -10.76 1.66
N SER A 123 -4.77 -10.45 2.31
CA SER A 123 -4.48 -10.98 3.63
C SER A 123 -3.66 -10.03 4.49
N THR A 124 -3.65 -10.30 5.80
CA THR A 124 -2.81 -9.61 6.78
C THR A 124 -2.25 -10.61 7.78
N ASN A 125 -1.31 -10.17 8.60
CA ASN A 125 -0.72 -11.00 9.66
C ASN A 125 -1.73 -11.45 10.75
N ASP A 126 -2.86 -10.74 10.91
CA ASP A 126 -3.83 -10.99 11.98
C ASP A 126 -4.84 -12.10 11.64
N ASN A 127 -4.41 -13.12 10.89
CA ASN A 127 -5.23 -14.23 10.38
C ASN A 127 -6.41 -13.82 9.48
N PHE A 128 -6.47 -12.56 9.03
CA PHE A 128 -7.44 -12.15 8.03
C PHE A 128 -6.95 -12.54 6.63
N TYR A 129 -7.79 -13.26 5.90
CA TYR A 129 -7.51 -13.70 4.53
C TYR A 129 -8.81 -13.89 3.74
N VAL A 130 -8.82 -13.39 2.50
CA VAL A 130 -9.90 -13.58 1.53
C VAL A 130 -9.29 -13.88 0.17
N ILE A 131 -9.82 -14.89 -0.54
CA ILE A 131 -9.53 -15.10 -1.96
C ILE A 131 -10.79 -14.93 -2.79
N TYR A 132 -10.68 -14.15 -3.86
CA TYR A 132 -11.65 -14.08 -4.94
C TYR A 132 -11.13 -14.90 -6.11
N LYS A 133 -11.85 -15.95 -6.50
CA LYS A 133 -11.57 -16.74 -7.69
C LYS A 133 -12.50 -16.33 -8.83
N ILE A 134 -11.93 -15.80 -9.89
CA ILE A 134 -12.59 -15.46 -11.14
C ILE A 134 -12.88 -16.75 -11.89
N ILE A 135 -14.16 -17.05 -12.09
CA ILE A 135 -14.61 -18.24 -12.82
C ILE A 135 -15.59 -17.82 -13.92
N GLU A 136 -15.80 -18.70 -14.90
CA GLU A 136 -16.69 -18.37 -16.02
C GLU A 136 -18.12 -18.10 -15.51
N GLY A 137 -18.61 -16.89 -15.78
CA GLY A 137 -19.94 -16.44 -15.35
C GLY A 137 -20.05 -16.02 -13.87
N GLY A 138 -18.95 -15.83 -13.14
CA GLY A 138 -19.06 -15.30 -11.78
C GLY A 138 -17.78 -15.25 -10.95
N LEU A 139 -17.97 -15.07 -9.65
CA LEU A 139 -16.91 -14.92 -8.65
C LEU A 139 -17.14 -15.89 -7.50
N SER A 140 -16.14 -16.72 -7.19
CA SER A 140 -16.12 -17.48 -5.94
C SER A 140 -15.33 -16.72 -4.88
N VAL A 141 -15.91 -16.49 -3.72
CA VAL A 141 -15.27 -15.81 -2.59
C VAL A 141 -15.03 -16.81 -1.48
N MET A 142 -13.76 -17.04 -1.15
CA MET A 142 -13.33 -17.88 -0.05
C MET A 142 -12.84 -17.02 1.11
N ASN A 143 -13.39 -17.25 2.31
CA ASN A 143 -12.95 -16.64 3.55
C ASN A 143 -12.96 -17.71 4.65
N GLU A 144 -11.80 -17.92 5.28
CA GLU A 144 -11.56 -18.99 6.28
C GLU A 144 -12.08 -20.35 5.78
N ASP A 145 -13.24 -20.78 6.26
CA ASP A 145 -13.87 -22.08 5.96
C ASP A 145 -15.12 -21.97 5.06
N SER A 146 -15.42 -20.77 4.55
CA SER A 146 -16.61 -20.50 3.77
C SER A 146 -16.29 -20.14 2.32
N GLU A 147 -16.91 -20.85 1.39
CA GLU A 147 -16.90 -20.51 -0.04
C GLU A 147 -18.30 -20.09 -0.47
N LYS A 148 -18.40 -18.97 -1.18
CA LYS A 148 -19.66 -18.48 -1.75
C LYS A 148 -19.46 -18.11 -3.20
N PHE A 149 -20.33 -18.66 -4.05
CA PHE A 149 -20.37 -18.30 -5.46
C PHE A 149 -21.41 -17.21 -5.72
N PHE A 150 -21.04 -16.25 -6.54
CA PHE A 150 -21.90 -15.20 -7.04
C PHE A 150 -21.90 -15.19 -8.57
N ASN A 151 -23.07 -15.25 -9.18
CA ASN A 151 -23.23 -15.07 -10.62
C ASN A 151 -23.23 -13.57 -10.93
N MET A 152 -22.20 -13.10 -11.63
CA MET A 152 -21.95 -11.68 -11.88
C MET A 152 -21.01 -11.46 -13.07
N ASN A 153 -21.18 -10.33 -13.73
CA ASN A 153 -20.32 -9.89 -14.83
C ASN A 153 -18.99 -9.27 -14.33
N GLU A 154 -18.05 -8.97 -15.24
CA GLU A 154 -16.73 -8.43 -14.86
C GLU A 154 -16.79 -7.10 -14.08
N GLU A 155 -17.70 -6.19 -14.45
CA GLU A 155 -17.86 -4.89 -13.78
C GLU A 155 -18.33 -5.09 -12.33
N GLU A 156 -19.33 -5.94 -12.13
CA GLU A 156 -19.84 -6.31 -10.80
C GLU A 156 -18.76 -7.02 -9.95
N GLN A 157 -17.88 -7.81 -10.57
CA GLN A 157 -16.74 -8.43 -9.88
C GLN A 157 -15.76 -7.37 -9.38
N ILE A 158 -15.38 -6.43 -10.25
CA ILE A 158 -14.48 -5.32 -9.91
C ILE A 158 -15.08 -4.49 -8.77
N GLU A 159 -16.36 -4.13 -8.86
CA GLU A 159 -17.05 -3.35 -7.82
C GLU A 159 -17.06 -4.07 -6.47
N MET A 160 -17.31 -5.38 -6.44
CA MET A 160 -17.30 -6.14 -5.19
C MET A 160 -15.92 -6.15 -4.52
N ILE A 161 -14.86 -6.44 -5.28
CA ILE A 161 -13.48 -6.46 -4.77
C ILE A 161 -13.06 -5.06 -4.32
N GLN A 162 -13.39 -4.04 -5.11
CA GLN A 162 -13.13 -2.65 -4.79
C GLN A 162 -13.83 -2.21 -3.51
N LEU A 163 -15.09 -2.62 -3.30
CA LEU A 163 -15.85 -2.27 -2.10
C LEU A 163 -15.21 -2.86 -0.85
N ASP A 164 -14.75 -4.11 -0.91
CA ASP A 164 -14.04 -4.76 0.19
C ASP A 164 -12.67 -4.11 0.43
N LEU A 165 -11.88 -3.82 -0.60
CA LEU A 165 -10.61 -3.09 -0.46
C LEU A 165 -10.81 -1.68 0.14
N THR A 166 -11.80 -0.94 -0.35
CA THR A 166 -12.16 0.41 0.15
C THR A 166 -12.59 0.36 1.61
N SER A 167 -13.25 -0.73 2.03
CA SER A 167 -13.64 -0.92 3.43
C SER A 167 -12.45 -1.03 4.39
N ILE A 168 -11.26 -1.40 3.88
CA ILE A 168 -10.01 -1.48 4.63
C ILE A 168 -9.19 -0.20 4.39
N LEU A 169 -8.82 0.07 3.14
CA LEU A 169 -7.90 1.14 2.74
C LEU A 169 -8.49 2.55 2.88
N GLY A 170 -9.82 2.69 2.80
CA GLY A 170 -10.53 3.96 2.95
C GLY A 170 -10.56 4.53 4.38
N HIS A 171 -9.90 3.87 5.34
CA HIS A 171 -9.92 4.29 6.74
C HIS A 171 -8.91 5.42 7.01
N GLU A 172 -9.38 6.61 7.38
CA GLU A 172 -8.53 7.82 7.55
C GLU A 172 -7.36 7.67 8.53
N LYS A 173 -7.58 6.96 9.64
CA LYS A 173 -6.55 6.69 10.66
C LYS A 173 -5.83 5.35 10.46
N LEU A 174 -5.86 4.80 9.23
CA LEU A 174 -5.10 3.63 8.85
C LEU A 174 -3.61 3.96 8.80
N ARG A 175 -2.80 3.04 9.32
CA ARG A 175 -1.36 2.99 9.12
C ARG A 175 -0.98 1.57 8.75
N ILE A 176 -0.15 1.44 7.72
CA ILE A 176 0.37 0.15 7.28
C ILE A 176 1.89 0.22 7.41
N ASP A 177 2.50 -0.71 8.14
CA ASP A 177 3.96 -0.77 8.18
C ASP A 177 4.50 -1.25 6.83
N SER A 178 4.03 -2.39 6.32
CA SER A 178 4.43 -2.91 5.02
C SER A 178 3.22 -3.27 4.15
N PHE A 179 3.15 -2.68 2.95
CA PHE A 179 2.15 -3.02 1.93
C PHE A 179 2.85 -3.75 0.79
N ILE A 180 2.50 -5.02 0.60
CA ILE A 180 3.03 -5.89 -0.44
C ILE A 180 1.97 -6.05 -1.54
N ILE A 181 2.31 -5.65 -2.75
CA ILE A 181 1.50 -5.80 -3.95
C ILE A 181 2.24 -6.74 -4.89
N GLU A 182 1.62 -7.89 -5.17
CA GLU A 182 2.16 -8.90 -6.07
C GLU A 182 1.22 -9.13 -7.26
N HIS A 183 1.75 -9.00 -8.47
CA HIS A 183 1.01 -9.26 -9.69
C HIS A 183 1.77 -10.17 -10.65
N SER A 184 1.20 -11.34 -10.94
CA SER A 184 1.79 -12.34 -11.85
C SER A 184 0.93 -12.51 -13.10
N ARG A 185 1.07 -11.60 -14.08
CA ARG A 185 0.70 -11.88 -15.49
C ARG A 185 1.15 -10.82 -16.49
N ARG A 186 1.37 -11.28 -17.73
CA ARG A 186 1.41 -10.50 -18.99
C ARG A 186 0.10 -10.63 -19.76
N THR A 187 -0.69 -9.56 -19.85
CA THR A 187 -1.87 -9.47 -20.72
C THR A 187 -1.96 -8.09 -21.34
N GLU A 188 -2.52 -7.99 -22.55
CA GLU A 188 -2.75 -6.71 -23.24
C GLU A 188 -3.71 -5.79 -22.46
N GLU A 189 -4.65 -6.36 -21.70
CA GLU A 189 -5.58 -5.62 -20.84
C GLU A 189 -5.21 -5.74 -19.35
N LEU A 190 -5.54 -4.72 -18.57
CA LEU A 190 -5.33 -4.72 -17.12
C LEU A 190 -6.23 -5.76 -16.46
N PRO A 191 -5.71 -6.73 -15.69
CA PRO A 191 -6.53 -7.76 -15.05
C PRO A 191 -7.51 -7.20 -14.03
N ILE A 192 -8.61 -7.92 -13.79
CA ILE A 192 -9.71 -7.55 -12.86
C ILE A 192 -9.18 -7.09 -11.50
N GLY A 193 -8.21 -7.82 -10.92
CA GLY A 193 -7.63 -7.44 -9.63
C GLY A 193 -6.92 -6.09 -9.68
N MET A 194 -6.03 -5.89 -10.65
CA MET A 194 -5.32 -4.61 -10.80
C MET A 194 -6.28 -3.44 -11.11
N LYS A 195 -7.34 -3.66 -11.91
CA LYS A 195 -8.43 -2.69 -12.10
C LYS A 195 -9.11 -2.34 -10.77
N ALA A 196 -9.49 -3.35 -9.98
CA ALA A 196 -10.13 -3.13 -8.68
C ALA A 196 -9.22 -2.40 -7.68
N LEU A 197 -7.92 -2.71 -7.67
CA LEU A 197 -6.94 -2.02 -6.84
C LEU A 197 -6.77 -0.56 -7.26
N GLN A 198 -6.62 -0.29 -8.56
CA GLN A 198 -6.51 1.07 -9.10
C GLN A 198 -7.77 1.89 -8.80
N ASN A 199 -8.95 1.34 -9.07
CA ASN A 199 -10.22 1.99 -8.75
C ASN A 199 -10.37 2.27 -7.24
N THR A 200 -9.84 1.38 -6.39
CA THR A 200 -9.81 1.62 -4.94
C THR A 200 -8.94 2.83 -4.62
N PHE A 201 -7.73 2.89 -5.16
CA PHE A 201 -6.80 3.99 -4.95
C PHE A 201 -7.37 5.34 -5.37
N ASP A 202 -8.13 5.40 -6.46
CA ASP A 202 -8.83 6.60 -6.92
C ASP A 202 -9.93 7.08 -5.96
N GLN A 203 -10.45 6.19 -5.11
CA GLN A 203 -11.53 6.49 -4.15
C GLN A 203 -11.05 6.67 -2.71
N VAL A 204 -9.78 6.37 -2.40
CA VAL A 204 -9.26 6.58 -1.04
C VAL A 204 -9.24 8.09 -0.75
N PRO A 205 -9.94 8.58 0.30
CA PRO A 205 -10.12 10.01 0.53
C PRO A 205 -8.83 10.74 0.95
N ASN A 206 -7.82 9.99 1.39
CA ASN A 206 -6.56 10.52 1.90
C ASN A 206 -5.39 9.69 1.36
N LYS A 207 -4.19 10.29 1.29
CA LYS A 207 -2.98 9.54 1.01
C LYS A 207 -2.75 8.45 2.06
N LEU A 208 -2.41 7.26 1.62
CA LEU A 208 -2.19 6.10 2.47
C LEU A 208 -0.90 6.26 3.28
N LYS A 209 -1.01 6.08 4.60
CA LYS A 209 0.16 6.10 5.50
C LYS A 209 0.79 4.72 5.52
N VAL A 210 1.57 4.44 4.47
CA VAL A 210 2.38 3.22 4.31
C VAL A 210 3.84 3.55 4.59
N ARG A 211 4.53 2.75 5.39
CA ARG A 211 5.96 2.97 5.69
C ARG A 211 6.87 2.29 4.68
N ASN A 212 6.57 1.05 4.31
CA ASN A 212 7.32 0.23 3.37
C ASN A 212 6.37 -0.25 2.27
N LEU A 213 6.71 0.01 1.01
CA LEU A 213 5.98 -0.50 -0.14
C LEU A 213 6.82 -1.56 -0.84
N GLU A 214 6.26 -2.74 -1.05
CA GLU A 214 6.86 -3.79 -1.87
C GLU A 214 5.95 -4.03 -3.08
N TYR A 215 6.51 -3.86 -4.27
CA TYR A 215 5.78 -3.91 -5.53
C TYR A 215 6.47 -4.94 -6.44
N VAL A 216 5.87 -6.11 -6.57
CA VAL A 216 6.39 -7.27 -7.30
C VAL A 216 5.49 -7.52 -8.50
N VAL A 217 5.99 -7.29 -9.71
CA VAL A 217 5.18 -7.41 -10.92
C VAL A 217 5.95 -8.06 -12.08
N GLU A 218 5.25 -8.82 -12.91
CA GLU A 218 5.80 -9.34 -14.17
C GLU A 218 5.92 -8.25 -15.25
N GLU A 219 4.99 -7.31 -15.29
CA GLU A 219 5.09 -6.12 -16.13
C GLU A 219 4.56 -4.95 -15.33
N ASN A 220 5.35 -3.89 -15.27
CA ASN A 220 4.91 -2.68 -14.63
C ASN A 220 4.29 -1.79 -15.71
N ARG A 221 2.97 -1.68 -15.75
CA ARG A 221 2.30 -0.61 -16.52
C ARG A 221 2.31 0.67 -15.71
N GLU A 222 1.95 1.83 -16.27
CA GLU A 222 1.91 3.14 -15.59
C GLU A 222 1.21 3.15 -14.20
N VAL A 223 0.46 2.08 -13.87
CA VAL A 223 -0.13 1.75 -12.56
C VAL A 223 0.83 1.88 -11.37
N PHE A 224 2.12 1.54 -11.49
CA PHE A 224 3.04 1.72 -10.36
C PHE A 224 3.18 3.20 -9.96
N LEU A 225 3.29 4.09 -10.95
CA LEU A 225 3.43 5.51 -10.69
C LEU A 225 2.20 6.05 -9.96
N ASP A 226 1.01 5.61 -10.38
CA ASP A 226 -0.25 6.00 -9.75
C ASP A 226 -0.41 5.39 -8.35
N THR A 227 0.01 4.13 -8.18
CA THR A 227 0.12 3.49 -6.86
C THR A 227 1.01 4.30 -5.93
N LEU A 228 2.20 4.70 -6.38
CA LEU A 228 3.13 5.50 -5.58
C LEU A 228 2.53 6.87 -5.22
N LYS A 229 1.82 7.52 -6.14
CA LYS A 229 1.18 8.82 -5.90
C LYS A 229 0.13 8.77 -4.78
N THR A 230 -0.46 7.60 -4.52
CA THR A 230 -1.47 7.43 -3.45
C THR A 230 -0.85 7.34 -2.06
N MET A 231 0.46 7.11 -1.94
CA MET A 231 1.16 7.03 -0.66
C MET A 231 1.46 8.41 -0.07
N ASP A 232 1.41 8.54 1.25
CA ASP A 232 1.84 9.75 1.97
C ASP A 232 3.38 9.87 1.90
N PRO A 233 3.94 10.91 1.25
CA PRO A 233 5.38 11.06 1.06
C PRO A 233 6.16 11.21 2.38
N LYS A 234 5.52 11.68 3.45
CA LYS A 234 6.18 11.82 4.76
C LYS A 234 6.27 10.48 5.49
N HIS A 235 5.31 9.58 5.22
CA HIS A 235 5.24 8.29 5.88
C HIS A 235 6.03 7.21 5.15
N LEU A 236 6.06 7.24 3.82
CA LEU A 236 6.84 6.30 3.01
C LEU A 236 8.34 6.47 3.30
N LYS A 237 9.00 5.38 3.67
CA LYS A 237 10.44 5.33 4.01
C LYS A 237 11.19 4.42 3.06
N SER A 238 10.61 3.27 2.73
CA SER A 238 11.26 2.29 1.87
C SER A 238 10.36 1.83 0.72
N LEU A 239 11.00 1.47 -0.38
CA LEU A 239 10.38 0.87 -1.54
C LEU A 239 11.22 -0.35 -1.96
N LYS A 240 10.56 -1.47 -2.21
CA LYS A 240 11.12 -2.61 -2.93
C LYS A 240 10.36 -2.76 -4.23
N LEU A 241 11.08 -2.74 -5.35
CA LEU A 241 10.50 -2.85 -6.68
C LEU A 241 11.12 -4.05 -7.37
N TRP A 242 10.31 -5.07 -7.65
CA TRP A 242 10.73 -6.24 -8.40
C TRP A 242 9.94 -6.30 -9.71
N ILE A 243 10.64 -6.15 -10.83
CA ILE A 243 10.05 -6.19 -12.16
C ILE A 243 10.64 -7.39 -12.90
N LYS A 244 9.83 -8.45 -13.08
CA LYS A 244 10.25 -9.69 -13.77
C LYS A 244 10.09 -9.54 -15.29
N LEU A 245 11.13 -9.04 -15.95
CA LEU A 245 11.17 -8.75 -17.40
C LEU A 245 10.36 -9.70 -18.27
N GLY A 246 9.44 -9.10 -19.04
CA GLY A 246 8.76 -9.74 -20.16
C GLY A 246 9.40 -9.51 -21.51
N PRO A 247 8.88 -10.18 -22.57
CA PRO A 247 9.42 -10.10 -23.92
C PRO A 247 9.28 -8.70 -24.49
N ASP A 248 8.34 -7.93 -23.94
CA ASP A 248 8.14 -6.53 -24.23
C ASP A 248 9.08 -5.72 -23.33
N ASN A 249 10.12 -5.14 -23.93
CA ASN A 249 11.14 -4.25 -23.34
C ASN A 249 10.54 -2.97 -22.74
N TRP A 250 9.57 -3.10 -21.84
CA TRP A 250 9.00 -1.97 -21.13
C TRP A 250 10.02 -1.47 -20.11
N VAL A 251 10.31 -0.18 -20.18
CA VAL A 251 11.22 0.53 -19.28
C VAL A 251 10.40 1.54 -18.47
N PRO A 252 10.50 1.56 -17.13
CA PRO A 252 9.90 2.62 -16.33
C PRO A 252 10.33 4.00 -16.79
N ARG A 253 9.39 4.95 -16.85
CA ARG A 253 9.70 6.38 -17.04
C ARG A 253 10.28 6.95 -15.75
N TRP A 254 11.59 6.72 -15.55
CA TRP A 254 12.32 7.15 -14.35
C TRP A 254 12.33 8.66 -14.16
N ASP A 255 12.27 9.41 -15.25
CA ASP A 255 12.16 10.87 -15.26
C ASP A 255 10.85 11.36 -14.64
N GLU A 256 9.72 10.71 -14.96
CA GLU A 256 8.44 11.00 -14.32
C GLU A 256 8.45 10.62 -12.84
N LEU A 257 9.02 9.46 -12.51
CA LEU A 257 9.15 8.99 -11.14
C LEU A 257 9.95 9.99 -10.28
N ASN A 258 11.04 10.53 -10.81
CA ASN A 258 11.90 11.49 -10.12
C ASN A 258 11.19 12.81 -9.76
N ASN A 259 10.11 13.14 -10.47
CA ASN A 259 9.31 14.33 -10.19
C ASN A 259 8.31 14.13 -9.05
N VAL A 260 8.04 12.89 -8.64
CA VAL A 260 7.07 12.54 -7.61
C VAL A 260 7.64 12.80 -6.21
N GLU A 261 6.87 13.48 -5.35
CA GLU A 261 7.31 13.83 -3.99
C GLU A 261 7.63 12.61 -3.12
N GLN A 262 6.90 11.51 -3.32
CA GLN A 262 7.13 10.24 -2.64
C GLN A 262 8.50 9.65 -2.96
N TRP A 263 9.00 9.81 -4.20
CA TRP A 263 10.32 9.37 -4.62
C TRP A 263 11.43 10.22 -4.00
N LYS A 264 11.26 11.55 -3.98
CA LYS A 264 12.25 12.50 -3.45
C LYS A 264 12.48 12.36 -1.94
N HIS A 265 11.45 11.96 -1.20
CA HIS A 265 11.51 11.77 0.26
C HIS A 265 11.87 10.34 0.68
N LEU A 266 11.99 9.43 -0.28
CA LEU A 266 12.34 8.04 -0.04
C LEU A 266 13.74 7.96 0.56
N LYS A 267 13.93 7.11 1.57
CA LYS A 267 15.23 6.91 2.20
C LYS A 267 15.91 5.64 1.70
N SER A 268 15.15 4.58 1.46
CA SER A 268 15.68 3.27 1.15
C SER A 268 14.99 2.65 -0.04
N LEU A 269 15.77 2.07 -0.94
CA LEU A 269 15.27 1.45 -2.15
C LEU A 269 15.96 0.13 -2.44
N TYR A 270 15.17 -0.86 -2.81
CA TYR A 270 15.62 -2.07 -3.48
C TYR A 270 14.98 -2.13 -4.86
N VAL A 271 15.77 -2.34 -5.92
CA VAL A 271 15.24 -2.58 -7.27
C VAL A 271 15.85 -3.86 -7.83
N ASP A 272 14.99 -4.75 -8.27
CA ASP A 272 15.33 -5.94 -9.02
C ASP A 272 14.71 -5.85 -10.42
N TYR A 273 15.49 -5.37 -11.38
CA TYR A 273 15.05 -5.15 -12.76
C TYR A 273 16.27 -5.17 -13.70
N TRP A 274 16.42 -6.22 -14.50
CA TRP A 274 17.64 -6.38 -15.31
C TRP A 274 17.78 -5.29 -16.39
N GLY A 275 16.67 -4.72 -16.88
CA GLY A 275 16.66 -3.64 -17.88
C GLY A 275 17.03 -2.26 -17.32
N LEU A 276 17.51 -2.16 -16.08
CA LEU A 276 17.88 -0.91 -15.46
C LEU A 276 19.22 -0.38 -16.01
N ASP A 277 19.15 0.74 -16.73
CA ASP A 277 20.30 1.39 -17.32
C ASP A 277 21.19 2.09 -16.29
N VAL A 278 22.51 1.93 -16.38
CA VAL A 278 23.45 2.48 -15.38
C VAL A 278 23.50 4.01 -15.38
N LEU A 279 23.30 4.68 -16.52
CA LEU A 279 23.19 6.13 -16.57
C LEU A 279 21.91 6.61 -15.88
N ASP A 280 20.81 5.87 -16.02
CA ASP A 280 19.59 6.14 -15.26
C ASP A 280 19.80 5.96 -13.76
N VAL A 281 20.54 4.91 -13.35
CA VAL A 281 20.95 4.72 -11.95
C VAL A 281 21.66 5.96 -11.40
N ILE A 282 22.67 6.46 -12.11
CA ILE A 282 23.44 7.66 -11.71
C ILE A 282 22.53 8.89 -11.62
N ARG A 283 21.56 9.03 -12.53
CA ARG A 283 20.69 10.20 -12.66
C ARG A 283 19.59 10.25 -11.61
N PHE A 284 18.94 9.13 -11.32
CA PHE A 284 17.64 9.13 -10.62
C PHE A 284 17.65 8.48 -9.24
N PHE A 285 18.75 7.80 -8.84
CA PHE A 285 18.78 6.98 -7.63
C PHE A 285 19.79 7.45 -6.58
N THR A 286 20.73 8.34 -6.95
CA THR A 286 21.86 8.74 -6.10
C THR A 286 21.51 9.65 -4.92
N HIS A 287 20.26 10.12 -4.83
CA HIS A 287 19.75 10.94 -3.72
C HIS A 287 19.37 10.12 -2.47
N LEU A 288 19.28 8.80 -2.58
CA LEU A 288 18.80 7.91 -1.52
C LEU A 288 19.83 7.73 -0.40
N GLU A 289 19.37 7.45 0.83
CA GLU A 289 20.25 7.11 1.96
C GLU A 289 20.78 5.68 1.81
N ASN A 290 19.90 4.74 1.43
CA ASN A 290 20.22 3.36 1.12
C ASN A 290 19.66 2.98 -0.26
N ALA A 291 20.49 2.39 -1.12
CA ALA A 291 20.04 1.81 -2.38
C ALA A 291 20.72 0.47 -2.65
N HIS A 292 19.95 -0.53 -3.04
CA HIS A 292 20.43 -1.80 -3.58
C HIS A 292 19.73 -2.08 -4.90
N LEU A 293 20.49 -2.09 -5.99
CA LEU A 293 19.96 -2.19 -7.34
C LEU A 293 20.59 -3.40 -8.03
N LYS A 294 19.76 -4.26 -8.63
CA LYS A 294 20.20 -5.34 -9.51
C LYS A 294 19.98 -4.97 -10.97
N ILE A 295 21.00 -5.14 -11.80
CA ILE A 295 21.01 -4.82 -13.24
C ILE A 295 21.50 -6.04 -14.05
N GLU A 296 21.25 -6.08 -15.36
CA GLU A 296 21.77 -7.16 -16.23
C GLU A 296 23.30 -7.13 -16.28
N SER A 297 23.88 -5.99 -16.65
CA SER A 297 25.32 -5.82 -16.73
C SER A 297 25.75 -4.36 -16.64
N PHE A 298 27.04 -4.14 -16.37
CA PHE A 298 27.68 -2.83 -16.49
C PHE A 298 28.04 -2.47 -17.95
N TYR A 299 27.67 -3.31 -18.93
CA TYR A 299 28.08 -3.22 -20.34
C TYR A 299 26.96 -2.93 -21.32
N ASP A 300 25.74 -3.41 -21.05
CA ASP A 300 24.61 -3.34 -21.98
C ASP A 300 24.17 -1.89 -22.26
N CYS A 301 24.73 -0.93 -21.50
CA CYS A 301 24.49 0.51 -21.57
C CYS A 301 25.74 1.33 -21.95
N LEU A 302 26.87 0.71 -22.26
CA LEU A 302 28.06 1.47 -22.65
C LEU A 302 27.89 1.96 -24.08
N GLU A 303 27.38 3.18 -24.23
CA GLU A 303 27.57 4.04 -25.40
C GLU A 303 29.06 4.40 -25.60
N GLY A 304 29.97 3.41 -25.56
CA GLY A 304 31.41 3.60 -25.62
C GLY A 304 32.04 4.26 -24.38
N ILE A 305 31.33 4.36 -23.24
CA ILE A 305 31.88 4.94 -22.01
C ILE A 305 32.79 3.91 -21.30
N PRO A 306 34.07 4.20 -21.02
CA PRO A 306 34.90 3.32 -20.22
C PRO A 306 34.33 3.13 -18.80
N LEU A 307 34.41 1.91 -18.25
CA LEU A 307 33.93 1.60 -16.90
C LEU A 307 34.53 2.52 -15.81
N HIS A 308 35.80 2.93 -15.97
CA HIS A 308 36.43 3.90 -15.08
C HIS A 308 35.66 5.22 -15.02
N ASP A 309 35.27 5.77 -16.17
CA ASP A 309 34.55 7.05 -16.25
C ASP A 309 33.17 6.94 -15.61
N LEU A 310 32.51 5.77 -15.75
CA LEU A 310 31.24 5.48 -15.10
C LEU A 310 31.36 5.49 -13.57
N LEU A 311 32.40 4.83 -13.03
CA LEU A 311 32.71 4.82 -11.60
C LEU A 311 33.00 6.22 -11.06
N MET A 312 33.72 7.04 -11.83
CA MET A 312 34.00 8.43 -11.46
C MET A 312 32.72 9.28 -11.45
N ARG A 313 31.80 9.07 -12.39
CA ARG A 313 30.48 9.74 -12.39
C ARG A 313 29.64 9.34 -11.17
N PHE A 314 29.63 8.06 -10.79
CA PHE A 314 29.01 7.60 -9.55
C PHE A 314 29.58 8.34 -8.34
N LYS A 315 30.92 8.33 -8.21
CA LYS A 315 31.62 9.01 -7.12
C LYS A 315 31.24 10.48 -7.05
N ASP A 316 31.30 11.22 -8.17
CA ASP A 316 30.98 12.65 -8.21
C ASP A 316 29.52 12.95 -7.82
N LYS A 317 28.58 12.06 -8.16
CA LYS A 317 27.17 12.19 -7.75
C LYS A 317 26.94 11.85 -6.28
N LEU A 318 27.51 10.75 -5.80
CA LEU A 318 27.33 10.28 -4.42
C LEU A 318 28.01 11.20 -3.40
N LEU A 319 29.08 11.90 -3.78
CA LEU A 319 29.69 12.95 -2.96
C LEU A 319 28.75 14.15 -2.69
N GLN A 320 27.72 14.35 -3.51
CA GLN A 320 26.71 15.40 -3.31
C GLN A 320 25.66 15.00 -2.26
N ASN A 321 25.59 13.72 -1.88
CA ASN A 321 24.62 13.20 -0.93
C ASN A 321 25.23 13.07 0.47
N HIS A 322 24.96 14.06 1.34
CA HIS A 322 25.45 14.07 2.71
C HIS A 322 24.75 13.09 3.66
N ASN A 323 23.62 12.52 3.25
CA ASN A 323 22.86 11.54 4.04
C ASN A 323 23.14 10.10 3.61
N LEU A 324 24.02 9.89 2.63
CA LEU A 324 24.32 8.57 2.09
C LEU A 324 24.84 7.64 3.20
N LYS A 325 24.20 6.49 3.31
CA LYS A 325 24.69 5.36 4.11
C LYS A 325 25.30 4.32 3.17
N GLN A 326 24.52 3.79 2.24
CA GLN A 326 24.96 2.71 1.37
C GLN A 326 24.38 2.83 -0.04
N PHE A 327 25.19 2.59 -1.07
CA PHE A 327 24.74 2.48 -2.45
C PHE A 327 25.40 1.27 -3.10
N LYS A 328 24.62 0.24 -3.42
CA LYS A 328 25.09 -1.03 -3.97
C LYS A 328 24.41 -1.32 -5.30
N VAL A 329 25.20 -1.60 -6.32
CA VAL A 329 24.73 -2.03 -7.64
C VAL A 329 25.33 -3.41 -7.90
N ARG A 330 24.49 -4.44 -8.04
CA ARG A 330 24.87 -5.81 -8.38
C ARG A 330 24.46 -6.07 -9.83
N ALA A 331 25.36 -6.67 -10.60
CA ALA A 331 25.10 -7.10 -11.96
C ALA A 331 24.98 -8.63 -12.01
N GLU A 332 24.12 -9.12 -12.89
CA GLU A 332 24.01 -10.55 -13.18
C GLU A 332 25.25 -11.05 -13.94
N ARG A 333 25.62 -10.32 -15.00
CA ARG A 333 26.84 -10.58 -15.78
C ARG A 333 28.08 -9.95 -15.16
N GLN A 334 29.18 -10.70 -15.18
CA GLN A 334 30.46 -10.24 -14.68
C GLN A 334 31.08 -9.14 -15.54
N ILE A 335 31.80 -8.24 -14.89
CA ILE A 335 32.78 -7.34 -15.52
C ILE A 335 33.85 -8.21 -16.20
N ARG A 336 34.05 -8.03 -17.51
CA ARG A 336 35.11 -8.65 -18.32
C ARG A 336 36.47 -8.42 -17.67
N ASN A 337 37.31 -9.46 -17.65
CA ASN A 337 38.66 -9.45 -17.07
C ASN A 337 39.48 -8.23 -17.48
N SER A 338 39.57 -7.96 -18.78
CA SER A 338 40.36 -6.84 -19.31
C SER A 338 39.92 -5.47 -18.78
N HIS A 339 38.60 -5.24 -18.66
CA HIS A 339 38.07 -3.99 -18.09
C HIS A 339 38.27 -3.92 -16.58
N PHE A 340 38.11 -5.04 -15.88
CA PHE A 340 38.37 -5.12 -14.44
C PHE A 340 39.84 -4.83 -14.11
N GLU A 341 40.78 -5.38 -14.90
CA GLU A 341 42.21 -5.12 -14.77
C GLU A 341 42.57 -3.65 -14.99
N ILE A 342 41.96 -2.99 -15.99
CA ILE A 342 42.16 -1.56 -16.23
C ILE A 342 41.67 -0.74 -15.04
N VAL A 343 40.48 -1.05 -14.50
CA VAL A 343 39.94 -0.38 -13.31
C VAL A 343 40.84 -0.62 -12.11
N ASN A 344 41.29 -1.85 -11.89
CA ASN A 344 42.20 -2.22 -10.81
C ASN A 344 43.51 -1.44 -10.90
N ALA A 345 44.19 -1.47 -12.05
CA ALA A 345 45.43 -0.72 -12.27
C ALA A 345 45.24 0.78 -12.05
N THR A 346 44.12 1.34 -12.50
CA THR A 346 43.81 2.77 -12.31
C THR A 346 43.52 3.09 -10.84
N PHE A 347 42.96 2.16 -10.09
CA PHE A 347 42.59 2.40 -8.69
C PHE A 347 43.66 2.04 -7.67
N GLN A 348 44.70 1.30 -8.06
CA GLN A 348 45.90 1.12 -7.24
C GLN A 348 46.50 2.44 -6.77
N GLN A 349 46.40 3.53 -7.55
CA GLN A 349 46.88 4.85 -7.13
C GLN A 349 46.15 5.42 -5.90
N TYR A 350 44.91 4.97 -5.64
CA TYR A 350 44.12 5.39 -4.47
C TYR A 350 44.25 4.41 -3.30
N ASN A 351 44.86 3.23 -3.52
CA ASN A 351 45.14 2.22 -2.50
C ASN A 351 46.37 2.63 -1.67
N THR A 352 46.18 3.60 -0.79
CA THR A 352 47.23 4.18 0.07
C THR A 352 47.75 3.22 1.14
N ASN A 353 47.02 2.13 1.42
CA ASN A 353 47.31 1.19 2.50
C ASN A 353 47.95 -0.12 2.03
N ASN A 354 48.30 -0.27 0.74
CA ASN A 354 48.84 -1.50 0.14
C ASN A 354 47.97 -2.74 0.43
N THR A 355 46.65 -2.57 0.63
CA THR A 355 45.73 -3.68 0.85
C THR A 355 45.60 -4.54 -0.41
N PRO A 356 45.57 -5.87 -0.31
CA PRO A 356 45.35 -6.73 -1.47
C PRO A 356 43.97 -6.48 -2.06
N TYR A 357 43.86 -6.54 -3.39
CA TYR A 357 42.58 -6.40 -4.09
C TYR A 357 41.71 -7.67 -3.91
N PRO A 358 40.37 -7.53 -3.83
CA PRO A 358 39.60 -6.29 -3.89
C PRO A 358 39.78 -5.43 -2.61
N CYS A 359 39.97 -4.12 -2.77
CA CYS A 359 40.19 -3.20 -1.66
C CYS A 359 39.22 -2.00 -1.69
N TRP A 360 38.90 -1.48 -0.51
CA TRP A 360 38.13 -0.26 -0.36
C TRP A 360 38.96 0.97 -0.74
N ILE A 361 38.43 1.78 -1.66
CA ILE A 361 39.01 3.03 -2.11
C ILE A 361 38.31 4.17 -1.38
N SER A 362 39.07 5.07 -0.74
CA SER A 362 38.52 6.19 0.03
C SER A 362 38.66 7.52 -0.72
N PHE A 363 37.57 8.29 -0.78
CA PHE A 363 37.54 9.66 -1.28
C PHE A 363 37.07 10.60 -0.16
N PRO A 364 37.69 11.77 0.06
CA PRO A 364 37.23 12.72 1.07
C PRO A 364 35.90 13.35 0.67
N TYR A 365 34.98 13.51 1.62
CA TYR A 365 33.78 14.33 1.41
C TYR A 365 34.14 15.82 1.40
N PRO A 366 33.50 16.63 0.53
CA PRO A 366 33.69 18.07 0.56
C PRO A 366 33.36 18.64 1.95
N ASP A 367 34.24 19.51 2.46
CA ASP A 367 34.04 20.26 3.70
C ASP A 367 33.78 19.41 4.96
N SER A 368 34.23 18.15 4.97
CA SER A 368 34.08 17.21 6.08
C SER A 368 35.33 16.33 6.27
N ASP A 369 35.50 15.82 7.49
CA ASP A 369 36.47 14.77 7.83
C ASP A 369 36.01 13.36 7.42
N LYS A 370 34.79 13.24 6.91
CA LYS A 370 34.20 11.97 6.47
C LYS A 370 34.67 11.57 5.06
N LYS A 371 34.46 10.30 4.73
CA LYS A 371 34.88 9.69 3.45
C LYS A 371 33.74 8.96 2.75
N LEU A 372 33.83 8.91 1.43
CA LEU A 372 33.10 7.98 0.57
C LEU A 372 34.04 6.81 0.30
N GLU A 373 33.63 5.60 0.65
CA GLU A 373 34.38 4.40 0.33
C GLU A 373 33.73 3.67 -0.84
N MET A 374 34.54 3.15 -1.76
CA MET A 374 34.08 2.42 -2.94
C MET A 374 34.83 1.09 -3.04
N LEU A 375 34.06 0.02 -3.23
CA LEU A 375 34.53 -1.33 -3.54
C LEU A 375 34.01 -1.73 -4.92
N VAL A 376 34.91 -2.26 -5.75
CA VAL A 376 34.56 -2.79 -7.07
C VAL A 376 34.96 -4.25 -7.13
N GLU A 377 33.96 -5.10 -7.33
CA GLU A 377 34.09 -6.53 -7.54
C GLU A 377 33.54 -6.90 -8.93
N ARG A 378 33.76 -8.14 -9.35
CA ARG A 378 33.37 -8.60 -10.69
C ARG A 378 31.88 -8.47 -10.99
N LYS A 379 31.01 -8.64 -9.99
CA LYS A 379 29.55 -8.52 -10.15
C LYS A 379 28.96 -7.37 -9.34
N MET A 380 29.76 -6.50 -8.72
CA MET A 380 29.24 -5.53 -7.78
C MET A 380 30.08 -4.24 -7.74
N ILE A 381 29.38 -3.11 -7.68
CA ILE A 381 29.95 -1.83 -7.26
C ILE A 381 29.24 -1.42 -5.97
N TRP A 382 30.00 -1.16 -4.92
CA TRP A 382 29.47 -0.84 -3.61
C TRP A 382 30.13 0.41 -3.03
N PHE A 383 29.31 1.38 -2.65
CA PHE A 383 29.70 2.60 -1.95
C PHE A 383 29.20 2.61 -0.50
N LYS A 384 30.05 3.07 0.42
CA LYS A 384 29.74 3.39 1.81
C LYS A 384 29.91 4.90 2.02
N GLY A 385 28.83 5.56 2.42
CA GLY A 385 28.77 7.03 2.57
C GLY A 385 29.15 7.53 3.97
N PRO A 386 28.99 8.84 4.21
CA PRO A 386 29.42 9.52 5.43
C PRO A 386 28.54 9.18 6.64
N CYS A 387 27.37 8.59 6.41
CA CYS A 387 26.45 8.15 7.45
C CYS A 387 26.41 6.62 7.58
N TYR A 388 27.28 5.89 6.88
CA TYR A 388 27.39 4.45 6.99
C TYR A 388 27.78 4.02 8.40
N VAL A 389 27.08 3.01 8.92
CA VAL A 389 27.38 2.34 10.20
C VAL A 389 27.47 0.84 9.90
N GLU A 390 28.57 0.22 10.32
CA GLU A 390 28.83 -1.21 10.12
C GLU A 390 27.73 -2.06 10.78
N GLY A 391 27.24 -3.09 10.07
CA GLY A 391 26.18 -3.98 10.55
C GLY A 391 24.72 -3.51 10.37
N GLU A 392 24.41 -2.29 9.93
CA GLU A 392 23.00 -1.82 9.81
C GLU A 392 22.23 -2.42 8.61
N TRP A 393 22.90 -2.96 7.59
CA TRP A 393 22.29 -3.45 6.33
C TRP A 393 23.10 -4.57 5.63
N GLU A 394 24.02 -5.21 6.35
CA GLU A 394 24.85 -6.32 5.81
C GLU A 394 24.14 -7.68 5.88
N GLU A 395 22.95 -7.78 6.50
CA GLU A 395 22.09 -8.97 6.45
C GLU A 395 21.44 -9.08 5.06
N GLU A 396 22.17 -9.75 4.18
CA GLU A 396 21.75 -10.61 3.05
C GLU A 396 20.26 -10.54 2.66
N ILE A 397 19.97 -9.83 1.57
CA ILE A 397 18.96 -10.28 0.60
C ILE A 397 19.74 -11.17 -0.40
N ASP A 398 20.31 -12.27 0.09
CA ASP A 398 20.68 -13.40 -0.74
C ASP A 398 19.47 -14.33 -0.73
N HIS A 399 18.67 -14.23 -1.79
CA HIS A 399 17.94 -15.40 -2.23
C HIS A 399 18.93 -16.17 -3.10
N ASP A 400 19.26 -17.38 -2.63
CA ASP A 400 20.08 -18.39 -3.29
C ASP A 400 19.78 -18.44 -4.80
N ASP A 401 20.72 -17.98 -5.60
CA ASP A 401 20.89 -18.36 -7.01
C ASP A 401 22.32 -18.93 -7.14
N ASP A 402 22.64 -19.92 -6.31
CA ASP A 402 23.73 -20.86 -6.57
C ASP A 402 23.14 -22.00 -7.42
N GLU A 403 22.87 -21.73 -8.70
CA GLU A 403 22.89 -22.79 -9.71
C GLU A 403 24.35 -22.93 -10.16
N GLU A 404 24.97 -24.04 -9.77
CA GLU A 404 26.28 -24.47 -10.22
C GLU A 404 26.32 -24.45 -11.76
N GLU A 405 27.11 -23.54 -12.35
CA GLU A 405 27.51 -23.65 -13.75
C GLU A 405 28.44 -24.87 -13.84
N ASP A 406 27.91 -26.00 -14.31
CA ASP A 406 28.69 -27.13 -14.76
C ASP A 406 29.68 -26.65 -15.84
N GLU A 407 30.96 -26.69 -15.52
CA GLU A 407 32.06 -26.51 -16.46
C GLU A 407 32.05 -27.70 -17.45
N ASP A 408 31.35 -27.54 -18.58
CA ASP A 408 31.63 -28.36 -19.75
C ASP A 408 32.97 -27.91 -20.34
N GLU A 409 34.04 -28.59 -19.90
CA GLU A 409 35.32 -28.63 -20.58
C GLU A 409 35.10 -29.13 -22.02
N GLU A 410 35.14 -28.22 -22.99
CA GLU A 410 35.39 -28.59 -24.39
C GLU A 410 36.82 -29.15 -24.48
N ASP A 411 36.94 -30.47 -24.40
CA ASP A 411 38.11 -31.19 -24.88
C ASP A 411 38.18 -31.12 -26.40
N ASP A 412 39.31 -30.62 -26.89
CA ASP A 412 39.76 -30.57 -28.28
C ASP A 412 39.66 -31.94 -28.99
N ASP A 413 39.12 -31.94 -30.23
CA ASP A 413 39.62 -32.73 -31.37
C ASP A 413 39.22 -32.11 -32.74
#